data_AF-A0A5K0W503-F1
#
_entry.id   AF-A0A5K0W503-F1
#
_cell.length_a   1.000
_cell.length_b   1.000
_cell.length_c   1.000
_cell.angle_alpha   90.00
_cell.angle_beta   90.00
_cell.angle_gamma   90.00
#
_symmetry.space_group_name_H-M   'P 1'
#
loop_
_entity.id
_entity.type
_entity.pdbx_description
1 polymer ?
#
loop_
_entity_poly.entity_id
_entity_poly.type
_entity_poly.pdbx_seq_one_letter_code
_entity_poly.pdbx_strand_id
1 'polypeptide(L)' 'IMAAKKLSENGVDDFLILEGSDRIGGRMHKREFGGKTIEIGANWIEGVGGHHLNPLLELAHESGLRTFLSDYSNIS' A
#
# COMPACT_ATOMS: atom_id res chain seq x y z
N ILE A 1 -0.78 -9.62 -6.60
CA ILE A 1 -0.67 -10.13 -5.22
C ILE A 1 -2.03 -10.39 -4.58
N MET A 2 -2.92 -9.40 -4.38
CA MET A 2 -4.23 -9.64 -3.74
C MET A 2 -5.10 -10.68 -4.44
N ALA A 3 -5.11 -10.68 -5.78
CA ALA A 3 -5.82 -11.72 -6.54
C ALA A 3 -5.28 -13.14 -6.24
N ALA A 4 -3.95 -13.31 -6.22
CA ALA A 4 -3.31 -14.59 -5.90
C ALA A 4 -3.61 -15.04 -4.46
N LYS A 5 -3.55 -14.11 -3.49
CA LYS A 5 -3.99 -14.38 -2.12
C LYS A 5 -5.44 -14.89 -2.11
N LYS A 6 -6.33 -14.25 -2.88
CA LYS A 6 -7.73 -14.63 -2.93
C LYS A 6 -7.94 -15.99 -3.60
N LEU A 7 -7.18 -16.31 -4.64
CA LEU A 7 -7.21 -17.64 -5.27
C LEU A 7 -6.81 -18.73 -4.26
N SER A 8 -5.70 -18.54 -3.55
CA SER A 8 -5.22 -19.51 -2.57
C SER A 8 -6.19 -19.69 -1.38
N GLU A 9 -6.80 -18.61 -0.87
CA GLU A 9 -7.87 -18.70 0.13
C GLU A 9 -9.07 -19.55 -0.32
N ASN A 10 -9.28 -19.67 -1.64
CA ASN A 10 -10.36 -20.46 -2.23
C ASN A 10 -9.87 -21.83 -2.74
N GLY A 11 -8.67 -22.27 -2.32
CA GLY A 11 -8.11 -23.59 -2.66
C GLY A 11 -7.57 -23.70 -4.08
N VAL A 12 -7.37 -22.57 -4.77
CA VAL A 12 -6.70 -22.53 -6.08
C VAL A 12 -5.25 -22.14 -5.85
N ASP A 13 -4.38 -23.14 -5.74
CA ASP A 13 -2.95 -22.95 -5.41
C ASP A 13 -1.99 -23.21 -6.57
N ASP A 14 -2.47 -23.81 -7.67
CA ASP A 14 -1.67 -24.05 -8.88
C ASP A 14 -1.69 -22.83 -9.81
N PHE A 15 -0.82 -21.86 -9.54
CA PHE A 15 -0.64 -20.67 -10.36
C PHE A 15 0.79 -20.13 -10.31
N LEU A 16 1.14 -19.32 -11.30
CA LEU A 16 2.42 -18.63 -11.40
C LEU A 16 2.23 -17.12 -11.41
N ILE A 17 2.96 -16.39 -10.57
CA ILE A 17 3.04 -14.93 -10.60
C ILE A 17 4.30 -14.54 -11.37
N LEU A 18 4.14 -13.80 -12.47
CA LEU A 18 5.24 -13.24 -13.25
C LEU A 18 5.35 -11.74 -12.97
N GLU A 19 6.50 -11.28 -12.48
CA GLU A 19 6.82 -9.88 -12.22
C GLU A 19 8.00 -9.47 -13.10
N GLY A 20 7.86 -8.35 -13.83
CA GLY A 20 8.85 -7.91 -14.81
C GLY A 20 10.04 -7.17 -14.18
N SER A 21 9.90 -6.70 -12.95
CA SER A 21 10.98 -6.07 -12.17
C SER A 21 11.62 -7.03 -11.18
N ASP A 22 12.63 -6.55 -10.46
CA ASP A 22 13.38 -7.29 -9.44
C ASP A 22 12.69 -7.32 -8.06
N ARG A 23 11.48 -6.76 -7.94
CA ARG A 23 10.74 -6.65 -6.67
C ARG A 23 9.23 -6.67 -6.90
N ILE A 24 8.48 -7.11 -5.89
CA ILE A 24 7.03 -6.94 -5.83
C ILE A 24 6.62 -5.49 -5.51
N GLY A 25 5.34 -5.17 -5.65
CA GLY A 25 4.74 -3.89 -5.20
C GLY A 25 4.39 -2.91 -6.32
N GLY A 26 5.01 -3.04 -7.50
CA GLY A 26 4.64 -2.25 -8.68
C GLY A 26 4.79 -0.74 -8.44
N ARG A 27 3.68 -0.01 -8.34
CA ARG A 27 3.67 1.45 -8.09
C ARG A 27 3.69 1.84 -6.60
N MET A 28 3.68 0.87 -5.68
CA MET A 28 4.03 1.10 -4.28
C MET A 28 5.51 0.78 -4.12
N HIS A 29 6.34 1.80 -3.89
CA HIS A 29 7.79 1.65 -4.06
C HIS A 29 8.59 2.65 -3.24
N LYS A 30 9.34 2.13 -2.27
CA LYS A 30 10.36 2.86 -1.52
C LYS A 30 11.78 2.80 -2.09
N ARG A 31 12.55 3.85 -1.86
CA ARG A 31 13.99 3.94 -2.15
C ARG A 31 14.72 4.68 -1.04
N GLU A 32 16.01 4.37 -0.88
CA GLU A 32 16.91 5.16 -0.03
C GLU A 32 17.33 6.43 -0.77
N PHE A 33 17.19 7.58 -0.11
CA PHE A 33 17.61 8.88 -0.60
C PHE A 33 18.05 9.77 0.57
N GLY A 34 19.29 10.27 0.54
CA GLY A 34 19.79 11.16 1.60
C GLY A 34 19.84 10.52 3.00
N GLY A 35 20.10 9.21 3.10
CA GLY A 35 20.11 8.47 4.36
C GLY A 35 18.73 8.26 4.98
N LYS A 36 17.67 8.37 4.17
CA LYS A 36 16.28 8.13 4.57
C LYS A 36 15.60 7.27 3.53
N THR A 37 14.68 6.44 3.99
CA THR A 37 13.72 5.76 3.14
C THR A 37 12.62 6.73 2.72
N ILE A 38 12.39 6.89 1.41
CA ILE A 38 11.30 7.67 0.82
C ILE A 38 10.45 6.77 -0.08
N GLU A 39 9.16 7.07 -0.23
CA GLU A 39 8.31 6.43 -1.24
C GLU A 39 8.39 7.23 -2.55
N ILE A 40 8.81 6.58 -3.62
CA ILE A 40 8.83 7.12 -4.99
C ILE A 40 7.57 6.73 -5.79
N GLY A 41 6.61 6.12 -5.11
CA GLY A 41 5.33 5.65 -5.65
C GLY A 41 4.15 6.22 -4.86
N ALA A 42 3.15 5.37 -4.57
CA ALA A 42 2.05 5.76 -3.68
C ALA A 42 2.55 6.15 -2.28
N ASN A 43 2.09 7.30 -1.79
CA ASN A 43 2.55 7.90 -0.53
C ASN A 43 1.40 8.19 0.47
N TRP A 44 0.15 8.27 0.01
CA TRP A 44 -1.00 8.58 0.85
C TRP A 44 -2.01 7.44 0.91
N ILE A 45 -2.67 7.33 2.06
CA ILE A 45 -3.95 6.64 2.19
C ILE A 45 -5.02 7.72 2.15
N GLU A 46 -5.66 7.87 1.01
CA GLU A 46 -6.70 8.88 0.79
C GLU A 46 -8.08 8.36 1.25
N GLY A 47 -9.00 9.29 1.49
CA GLY A 47 -10.37 8.95 1.89
C GLY A 47 -10.50 8.46 3.34
N VAL A 48 -9.69 8.99 4.24
CA VAL A 48 -9.78 8.73 5.69
C VAL A 48 -10.74 9.73 6.35
N GLY A 49 -11.49 9.29 7.37
CA GLY A 49 -12.45 10.14 8.11
C GLY A 49 -13.84 10.32 7.46
N GLY A 50 -14.12 9.60 6.37
CA GLY A 50 -15.46 9.56 5.76
C GLY A 50 -16.42 8.59 6.47
N HIS A 51 -17.64 8.44 5.91
CA HIS A 51 -18.68 7.54 6.46
C HIS A 51 -18.29 6.06 6.46
N HIS A 52 -17.38 5.65 5.59
CA HIS A 52 -16.87 4.29 5.51
C HIS A 52 -15.39 4.28 5.88
N LEU A 53 -15.01 3.32 6.72
CA LEU A 53 -13.60 3.09 7.05
C LEU A 53 -12.84 2.64 5.79
N ASN A 54 -11.71 3.28 5.50
CA ASN A 54 -10.79 2.78 4.49
C ASN A 54 -9.99 1.60 5.07
N PRO A 55 -10.13 0.36 4.55
CA PRO A 55 -9.43 -0.82 5.09
C PRO A 55 -7.91 -0.71 4.97
N LEU A 56 -7.39 0.16 4.09
CA LEU A 56 -5.95 0.41 4.01
C LEU A 56 -5.41 1.15 5.24
N LEU A 57 -6.23 1.96 5.90
CA LEU A 57 -5.83 2.65 7.13
C LEU A 57 -5.63 1.64 8.26
N GLU A 58 -6.57 0.72 8.44
CA GLU A 58 -6.47 -0.38 9.41
C GLU A 58 -5.24 -1.25 9.12
N LEU A 59 -5.06 -1.67 7.87
CA LEU A 59 -3.90 -2.45 7.45
C LEU A 59 -2.57 -1.73 7.73
N ALA A 60 -2.51 -0.41 7.55
CA ALA A 60 -1.32 0.37 7.86
C ALA A 60 -1.01 0.37 9.35
N HIS A 61 -2.03 0.48 10.22
CA HIS A 61 -1.88 0.39 11.66
C HIS A 61 -1.43 -1.01 12.11
N GLU A 62 -2.05 -2.06 11.60
CA GLU A 62 -1.67 -3.45 11.89
C GLU A 62 -0.25 -3.78 11.43
N SER A 63 0.19 -3.17 10.33
CA SER A 63 1.55 -3.31 9.79
C SER A 63 2.59 -2.45 10.51
N GLY A 64 2.19 -1.66 11.53
CA GLY A 64 3.07 -0.78 12.27
C GLY A 64 3.65 0.38 11.45
N LEU A 65 2.97 0.78 10.36
CA LEU A 65 3.42 1.91 9.54
C LEU A 65 3.19 3.22 10.28
N ARG A 66 4.21 4.08 10.28
CA ARG A 66 4.08 5.44 10.80
C ARG A 66 3.33 6.29 9.78
N THR A 67 2.13 6.73 10.15
CA THR A 67 1.30 7.63 9.34
C THR A 67 1.23 9.02 9.98
N PHE A 68 0.92 10.03 9.16
CA PHE A 68 0.67 11.39 9.62
C PHE A 68 -0.55 11.94 8.89
N LEU A 69 -1.48 12.54 9.63
CA LEU A 69 -2.61 13.22 9.02
C LEU A 69 -2.10 14.43 8.23
N SER A 70 -2.38 14.45 6.93
CA SER A 70 -2.09 15.57 6.05
C SER A 70 -3.43 16.08 5.52
N ASP A 71 -3.84 17.26 5.98
CA ASP A 71 -5.07 17.91 5.51
C ASP A 71 -4.72 18.99 4.50
N TYR A 72 -5.12 18.77 3.25
CA TYR A 72 -4.94 19.69 2.13
C TYR A 72 -6.19 20.57 1.90
N SER A 73 -7.17 20.59 2.81
CA SER A 73 -8.35 21.45 2.69
C SER A 73 -8.06 22.95 2.85
N ASN A 74 -6.84 23.31 3.29
CA ASN A 74 -6.43 24.70 3.51
C ASN A 74 -5.68 25.36 2.33
N ILE A 75 -5.45 24.63 1.23
CA ILE A 75 -4.95 25.24 -0.02
C ILE A 75 -6.14 25.76 -0.82
N SER A 76 -6.65 26.92 -0.40
CA SER A 76 -7.57 27.80 -1.15
C SER A 76 -7.42 29.23 -0.64
#